data_AF-V9FYT2-F1
#
_entry.id   AF-V9FYT2-F1
#
_cell.length_a   1.000
_cell.length_b   1.000
_cell.length_c   1.000
_cell.angle_alpha   90.00
_cell.angle_beta   90.00
_cell.angle_gamma   90.00
#
_symmetry.space_group_name_H-M   'P 1'
#
loop_
_entity.id
_entity.type
_entity.pdbx_description
1 polymer ?
#
loop_
_entity_poly.entity_id
_entity_poly.type
_entity_poly.pdbx_seq_one_letter_code
_entity_poly.pdbx_strand_id
1 'polypeptide(L)'
;MEITIPLPNTLTCRLFIKNGNPFVYCRNKVPPSPTFVFNIAEGYRVLRAKVEGHFDNKIPDQWCADYDIYFKPTNNAYQKDFQVLCSDSSALQVQLDTAWHKARLRNGGQAGFVLELYVYVPKPVEATITLRRATAARIREQMPRVAEMLRE
;
A
#
# COMPACT_ATOMS: atom_id res chain seq x y z
N MET A 1 -37.98 -7.03 -6.45
CA MET A 1 -37.16 -6.04 -7.16
C MET A 1 -35.88 -5.82 -6.36
N GLU A 2 -34.72 -6.15 -6.92
CA GLU A 2 -33.44 -5.88 -6.27
C GLU A 2 -33.18 -4.36 -6.39
N ILE A 3 -33.05 -3.65 -5.27
CA ILE A 3 -32.73 -2.22 -5.28
C ILE A 3 -31.23 -2.10 -5.53
N THR A 4 -30.84 -1.77 -6.76
CA THR A 4 -29.44 -1.53 -7.13
C THR A 4 -29.08 -0.09 -6.79
N ILE A 5 -28.19 0.10 -5.81
CA ILE A 5 -27.63 1.42 -5.52
C ILE A 5 -26.54 1.73 -6.56
N PRO A 6 -26.65 2.82 -7.34
CA PRO A 6 -25.65 3.17 -8.34
C PRO A 6 -24.32 3.56 -7.69
N LEU A 7 -23.22 3.42 -8.41
CA LEU A 7 -21.91 3.91 -7.99
C LEU A 7 -21.99 5.42 -7.69
N PRO A 8 -21.63 5.87 -6.47
CA PRO A 8 -21.64 7.28 -6.15
C PRO A 8 -20.56 8.04 -6.93
N ASN A 9 -20.77 9.34 -7.15
CA ASN A 9 -19.78 10.21 -7.80
C ASN A 9 -18.47 10.33 -7.00
N THR A 10 -18.51 10.07 -5.70
CA THR A 10 -17.35 10.11 -4.82
C THR A 10 -17.21 8.83 -4.02
N LEU A 11 -15.96 8.43 -3.79
CA LEU A 11 -15.60 7.28 -2.95
C LEU A 11 -14.72 7.74 -1.80
N THR A 12 -14.95 7.14 -0.63
CA THR A 12 -13.99 7.18 0.47
C THR A 12 -12.89 6.18 0.18
N CYS A 13 -11.65 6.63 0.19
CA CYS A 13 -10.46 5.85 -0.08
C CYS A 13 -9.58 5.76 1.17
N ARG A 14 -8.77 4.71 1.27
CA ARG A 14 -7.70 4.57 2.27
C ARG A 14 -6.48 3.91 1.66
N LEU A 15 -5.31 4.49 1.87
CA LEU A 15 -4.04 3.96 1.38
C LEU A 15 -3.36 3.06 2.41
N PHE A 16 -2.87 1.93 1.94
CA PHE A 16 -2.02 0.99 2.64
C PHE A 16 -0.69 0.86 1.92
N ILE A 17 0.40 1.15 2.61
CA ILE A 17 1.75 0.99 2.07
C ILE A 17 2.30 -0.34 2.60
N LYS A 18 2.66 -1.23 1.69
CA LYS A 18 3.12 -2.60 1.99
C LYS A 18 4.63 -2.70 1.79
N ASN A 19 5.27 -3.50 2.65
CA ASN A 19 6.69 -3.82 2.52
C ASN A 19 6.86 -5.17 1.80
N GLY A 20 7.40 -5.17 0.60
CA GLY A 20 7.58 -6.35 -0.24
C GLY A 20 6.90 -6.22 -1.61
N ASN A 21 6.62 -7.36 -2.23
CA ASN A 21 6.09 -7.44 -3.59
C ASN A 21 4.56 -7.63 -3.61
N PRO A 22 3.88 -7.23 -4.69
CA PRO A 22 2.47 -7.53 -4.88
C PRO A 22 2.21 -9.06 -4.89
N PHE A 23 0.97 -9.45 -4.62
CA PHE A 23 0.45 -10.82 -4.66
C PHE A 23 1.01 -11.83 -3.64
N VAL A 24 2.08 -11.49 -2.91
CA VAL A 24 2.63 -12.32 -1.82
C VAL A 24 2.35 -11.68 -0.48
N TYR A 25 2.20 -12.48 0.60
CA TYR A 25 1.91 -11.94 1.92
C TYR A 25 2.91 -10.84 2.33
N CYS A 26 2.40 -9.63 2.58
CA CYS A 26 3.18 -8.48 2.99
C CYS A 26 2.57 -7.77 4.21
N ARG A 27 3.45 -7.31 5.11
CA ARG A 27 3.04 -6.46 6.23
C ARG A 27 2.93 -5.01 5.78
N ASN A 28 2.10 -4.24 6.48
CA ASN A 28 2.08 -2.79 6.33
C ASN A 28 3.46 -2.24 6.72
N LYS A 29 4.06 -1.42 5.85
CA LYS A 29 5.33 -0.74 6.12
C LYS A 29 5.16 0.33 7.19
N VAL A 30 4.00 0.99 7.19
CA VAL A 30 3.58 2.04 8.12
C VAL A 30 2.07 1.93 8.38
N PRO A 31 1.53 2.56 9.45
CA PRO A 31 0.08 2.61 9.66
C PRO A 31 -0.65 3.20 8.44
N PRO A 32 -1.85 2.72 8.10
CA PRO A 32 -2.62 3.21 6.94
C PRO A 32 -2.82 4.73 6.96
N SER A 33 -3.05 5.32 5.79
CA SER A 33 -3.42 6.73 5.70
C SER A 33 -4.73 7.02 6.43
N PRO A 34 -4.96 8.28 6.84
CA PRO A 34 -6.31 8.78 7.00
C PRO A 34 -7.14 8.51 5.74
N THR A 35 -8.46 8.41 5.89
CA THR A 35 -9.34 8.32 4.72
C THR A 35 -9.34 9.64 3.96
N PHE A 36 -9.52 9.56 2.64
CA PHE A 36 -9.64 10.72 1.77
C PHE A 36 -10.72 10.48 0.71
N VAL A 37 -11.21 11.57 0.11
CA VAL A 37 -12.29 11.52 -0.88
C VAL A 37 -11.72 11.60 -2.29
N PHE A 38 -12.20 10.72 -3.15
CA PHE A 38 -11.91 10.71 -4.58
C PHE A 38 -13.20 10.94 -5.36
N ASN A 39 -13.21 11.90 -6.28
CA ASN A 39 -14.30 12.09 -7.23
C ASN A 39 -13.98 11.31 -8.50
N ILE A 40 -14.86 10.37 -8.86
CA ILE A 40 -14.61 9.41 -9.93
C ILE A 40 -14.44 10.11 -11.29
N ALA A 41 -15.14 11.22 -11.51
CA ALA A 41 -15.02 12.02 -12.73
C ALA A 41 -13.62 12.65 -12.92
N GLU A 42 -12.82 12.77 -11.85
CA GLU A 42 -11.44 13.27 -11.92
C GLU A 42 -10.48 12.24 -12.57
N GLY A 43 -10.88 10.96 -12.61
CA GLY A 43 -10.15 9.89 -13.27
C GLY A 43 -8.85 9.46 -12.55
N TYR A 44 -8.17 8.49 -13.17
CA TYR A 44 -7.02 7.82 -12.57
C TYR A 44 -5.87 8.77 -12.20
N ARG A 45 -5.55 9.74 -13.06
CA ARG A 45 -4.40 10.64 -12.84
C ARG A 45 -4.54 11.43 -11.54
N VAL A 46 -5.75 11.92 -11.25
CA VAL A 46 -6.01 12.66 -10.01
C VAL A 46 -6.02 11.72 -8.81
N LEU A 47 -6.60 10.51 -8.93
CA LEU A 47 -6.48 9.50 -7.88
C LEU A 47 -5.02 9.17 -7.55
N ARG A 48 -4.18 8.98 -8.58
CA ARG A 48 -2.74 8.71 -8.43
C ARG A 48 -2.04 9.84 -7.72
N ALA A 49 -2.28 11.09 -8.11
CA ALA A 49 -1.71 12.26 -7.43
C ALA A 49 -2.12 12.33 -5.94
N LYS A 50 -3.38 12.02 -5.60
CA LYS A 50 -3.82 11.93 -4.20
C LYS A 50 -3.11 10.80 -3.45
N VAL A 51 -2.98 9.63 -4.08
CA VAL A 51 -2.26 8.48 -3.50
C VAL A 51 -0.80 8.83 -3.24
N GLU A 52 -0.13 9.46 -4.21
CA GLU A 52 1.25 9.94 -4.07
C GLU A 52 1.39 10.94 -2.93
N GLY A 53 0.53 11.95 -2.84
CA GLY A 53 0.55 12.88 -1.71
C GLY A 53 0.33 12.21 -0.35
N HIS A 54 -0.58 11.23 -0.27
CA HIS A 54 -0.77 10.45 0.97
C HIS A 54 0.39 9.50 1.28
N PHE A 55 1.05 8.99 0.24
CA PHE A 55 2.23 8.15 0.36
C PHE A 55 3.40 8.95 0.92
N ASP A 56 3.69 10.10 0.32
CA ASP A 56 4.82 10.96 0.68
C ASP A 56 4.69 11.50 2.11
N ASN A 57 3.46 11.88 2.51
CA ASN A 57 3.15 12.23 3.90
C ASN A 57 3.44 11.10 4.93
N LYS A 58 3.47 9.84 4.49
CA LYS A 58 3.71 8.68 5.35
C LYS A 58 5.17 8.22 5.34
N ILE A 59 5.80 8.28 4.18
CA ILE A 59 7.21 7.93 3.95
C ILE A 59 7.79 8.86 2.88
N PRO A 60 8.29 10.04 3.29
CA PRO A 60 8.81 11.04 2.36
C PRO A 60 9.90 10.49 1.46
N ASP A 61 9.95 11.00 0.23
CA ASP A 61 11.02 10.77 -0.76
C ASP A 61 11.18 9.28 -1.19
N GLN A 62 10.19 8.43 -0.90
CA GLN A 62 10.20 7.01 -1.28
C GLN A 62 9.23 6.67 -2.41
N TRP A 63 8.49 7.66 -2.93
CA TRP A 63 7.59 7.41 -4.05
C TRP A 63 8.37 7.10 -5.32
N CYS A 64 7.91 6.12 -6.09
CA CYS A 64 8.45 5.78 -7.39
C CYS A 64 7.36 5.88 -8.45
N ALA A 65 7.66 6.52 -9.58
CA ALA A 65 6.71 6.70 -10.68
C ALA A 65 6.23 5.37 -11.27
N ASP A 66 7.00 4.29 -11.11
CA ASP A 66 6.68 2.94 -11.61
C ASP A 66 5.79 2.14 -10.66
N TYR A 67 5.43 2.69 -9.49
CA TYR A 67 4.54 1.98 -8.57
C TYR A 67 3.12 1.87 -9.11
N ASP A 68 2.64 0.64 -9.18
CA ASP A 68 1.23 0.33 -9.42
C ASP A 68 0.39 0.57 -8.16
N ILE A 69 -0.86 0.97 -8.39
CA ILE A 69 -1.86 1.10 -7.32
C ILE A 69 -2.79 -0.10 -7.45
N TYR A 70 -2.83 -0.93 -6.41
CA TYR A 70 -3.71 -2.08 -6.33
C TYR A 70 -4.93 -1.74 -5.48
N PHE A 71 -6.02 -2.47 -5.67
CA PHE A 71 -7.16 -2.42 -4.77
C PHE A 71 -7.70 -3.82 -4.50
N LYS A 72 -8.47 -3.92 -3.41
CA LYS A 72 -9.11 -5.15 -2.99
C LYS A 72 -10.53 -5.25 -3.58
N PRO A 73 -10.78 -6.15 -4.57
CA PRO A 73 -12.04 -6.16 -5.31
C PRO A 73 -13.22 -6.68 -4.49
N THR A 74 -13.00 -7.60 -3.54
CA THR A 74 -14.03 -8.19 -2.68
C THR A 74 -13.58 -8.28 -1.23
N ASN A 75 -14.51 -8.39 -0.28
CA ASN A 75 -14.17 -8.45 1.15
C ASN A 75 -13.24 -9.61 1.52
N ASN A 76 -13.38 -10.75 0.85
CA ASN A 76 -12.61 -11.97 1.13
C ASN A 76 -11.48 -12.20 0.14
N ALA A 77 -11.19 -11.25 -0.76
CA ALA A 77 -10.06 -11.35 -1.67
C ALA A 77 -8.75 -11.46 -0.85
N TYR A 78 -7.97 -12.50 -1.15
CA TYR A 78 -6.61 -12.60 -0.64
C TYR A 78 -5.71 -11.64 -1.42
N GLN A 79 -4.53 -11.35 -0.86
CA GLN A 79 -3.60 -10.39 -1.48
C GLN A 79 -3.18 -10.79 -2.91
N LYS A 80 -3.11 -12.11 -3.18
CA LYS A 80 -2.86 -12.66 -4.52
C LYS A 80 -3.95 -12.32 -5.55
N ASP A 81 -5.15 -11.98 -5.08
CA ASP A 81 -6.33 -11.67 -5.91
C ASP A 81 -6.59 -10.15 -5.99
N PHE A 82 -5.69 -9.32 -5.46
CA PHE A 82 -5.77 -7.87 -5.61
C PHE A 82 -5.55 -7.50 -7.07
N GLN A 83 -6.18 -6.43 -7.51
CA GLN A 83 -6.15 -6.01 -8.91
C GLN A 83 -5.47 -4.66 -9.04
N VAL A 84 -4.72 -4.45 -10.11
CA VAL A 84 -4.16 -3.14 -10.48
C VAL A 84 -5.32 -2.24 -10.91
N LEU A 85 -5.31 -0.99 -10.45
CA LEU A 85 -6.26 0.02 -10.92
C LEU A 85 -5.99 0.39 -12.37
N CYS A 86 -7.03 0.35 -13.19
CA CYS A 86 -6.93 0.75 -14.59
C CYS A 86 -6.62 2.25 -14.72
N SER A 87 -5.68 2.60 -15.59
CA SER A 87 -5.34 3.99 -15.90
C SER A 87 -6.28 4.65 -16.91
N ASP A 88 -6.92 3.84 -17.76
CA ASP A 88 -7.99 4.28 -18.66
C ASP A 88 -9.26 4.60 -17.88
N SER A 89 -9.89 5.75 -18.20
CA SER A 89 -11.07 6.24 -17.49
C SER A 89 -12.28 5.31 -17.60
N SER A 90 -12.51 4.70 -18.77
CA SER A 90 -13.66 3.82 -18.98
C SER A 90 -13.48 2.48 -18.25
N ALA A 91 -12.27 1.92 -18.32
CA ALA A 91 -11.93 0.69 -17.61
C ALA A 91 -11.92 0.90 -16.08
N LEU A 92 -11.42 2.04 -15.60
CA LEU A 92 -11.48 2.41 -14.19
C LEU A 92 -12.94 2.50 -13.72
N GLN A 93 -13.81 3.15 -14.49
CA GLN A 93 -15.23 3.27 -14.16
C GLN A 93 -15.87 1.89 -13.97
N VAL A 94 -15.66 0.97 -14.93
CA VAL A 94 -16.19 -0.40 -14.87
C VAL A 94 -15.64 -1.17 -13.67
N GLN A 95 -14.35 -0.99 -13.37
CA GLN A 95 -13.69 -1.63 -12.23
C GLN A 95 -14.26 -1.15 -10.90
N LEU A 96 -14.47 0.16 -10.74
CA LEU A 96 -15.07 0.75 -9.56
C LEU A 96 -16.54 0.38 -9.41
N ASP A 97 -17.31 0.37 -10.50
CA ASP A 97 -18.72 -0.04 -10.49
C ASP A 97 -18.86 -1.50 -10.06
N THR A 98 -18.01 -2.38 -10.59
CA THR A 98 -17.97 -3.79 -10.19
C THR A 98 -17.64 -3.96 -8.71
N ALA A 99 -16.65 -3.20 -8.20
CA ALA A 99 -16.25 -3.25 -6.80
C ALA A 99 -17.39 -2.76 -5.88
N TRP A 100 -18.06 -1.68 -6.29
CA TRP A 100 -19.21 -1.10 -5.60
C TRP A 100 -20.43 -2.03 -5.59
N HIS A 101 -20.74 -2.65 -6.73
CA HIS A 101 -21.82 -3.62 -6.83
C HIS A 101 -21.58 -4.81 -5.89
N LYS A 102 -20.34 -5.30 -5.81
CA LYS A 102 -19.93 -6.36 -4.88
C LYS A 102 -19.89 -5.88 -3.42
N ALA A 103 -19.81 -4.57 -3.17
CA ALA A 103 -19.83 -4.02 -1.82
C ALA A 103 -21.16 -4.29 -1.08
N ARG A 104 -22.26 -4.51 -1.79
CA ARG A 104 -23.55 -4.87 -1.16
C ARG A 104 -23.50 -6.16 -0.36
N LEU A 105 -22.55 -7.05 -0.69
CA LEU A 105 -22.36 -8.34 -0.03
C LEU A 105 -21.43 -8.24 1.19
N ARG A 106 -20.94 -7.05 1.53
CA ARG A 106 -20.00 -6.82 2.63
C ARG A 106 -20.75 -6.62 3.95
N ASN A 107 -20.09 -6.93 5.07
CA ASN A 107 -20.59 -6.52 6.38
C ASN A 107 -20.57 -4.98 6.46
N GLY A 108 -21.73 -4.34 6.63
CA GLY A 108 -21.92 -2.88 6.47
C GLY A 108 -22.37 -2.42 5.08
N GLY A 109 -22.49 -3.35 4.11
CA GLY A 109 -23.00 -3.11 2.77
C GLY A 109 -22.24 -2.03 2.00
N GLN A 110 -22.94 -1.37 1.08
CA GLN A 110 -22.43 -0.25 0.29
C GLN A 110 -22.18 1.01 1.14
N ALA A 111 -22.93 1.23 2.22
CA ALA A 111 -22.75 2.39 3.10
C ALA A 111 -21.39 2.39 3.84
N GLY A 112 -20.87 1.21 4.17
CA GLY A 112 -19.56 1.04 4.79
C GLY A 112 -18.41 0.86 3.79
N PHE A 113 -18.65 1.02 2.49
CA PHE A 113 -17.62 0.76 1.49
C PHE A 113 -16.51 1.81 1.52
N VAL A 114 -15.28 1.33 1.72
CA VAL A 114 -14.05 2.10 1.55
C VAL A 114 -13.23 1.44 0.45
N LEU A 115 -12.80 2.23 -0.52
CA LEU A 115 -11.84 1.79 -1.54
C LEU A 115 -10.45 1.70 -0.91
N GLU A 116 -10.08 0.48 -0.49
CA GLU A 116 -8.76 0.18 0.04
C GLU A 116 -7.74 0.08 -1.10
N LEU A 117 -6.76 0.99 -1.08
CA LEU A 117 -5.71 1.13 -2.08
C LEU A 117 -4.39 0.64 -1.49
N TYR A 118 -3.60 -0.07 -2.29
CA TYR A 118 -2.33 -0.66 -1.87
C TYR A 118 -1.21 -0.27 -2.81
N VAL A 119 -0.11 0.20 -2.23
CA VAL A 119 1.16 0.45 -2.93
C VAL A 119 2.23 -0.41 -2.27
N TYR A 120 3.03 -1.08 -3.09
CA TYR A 120 4.08 -1.98 -2.65
C TYR A 120 5.44 -1.30 -2.80
N VAL A 121 6.16 -1.19 -1.68
CA VAL A 121 7.55 -0.74 -1.67
C VAL A 121 8.40 -2.00 -1.59
N PRO A 122 9.09 -2.39 -2.67
CA PRO A 122 9.97 -3.54 -2.66
C PRO A 122 11.00 -3.37 -1.54
N LYS A 123 11.35 -4.49 -0.89
CA LYS A 123 12.52 -4.48 -0.02
C LYS A 123 13.73 -4.19 -0.90
N PRO A 124 14.69 -3.37 -0.44
CA PRO A 124 16.00 -3.35 -1.07
C PRO A 124 16.45 -4.79 -1.23
N VAL A 125 16.97 -5.15 -2.40
CA VAL A 125 17.71 -6.39 -2.53
C VAL A 125 18.83 -6.25 -1.52
N GLU A 126 18.73 -6.97 -0.40
CA GLU A 126 19.81 -7.01 0.57
C GLU A 126 21.01 -7.52 -0.22
N ALA A 127 21.95 -6.65 -0.58
CA ALA A 127 23.32 -7.07 -0.66
C ALA A 127 23.54 -7.81 0.65
N THR A 128 23.92 -9.08 0.59
CA THR A 128 24.05 -9.96 1.75
C THR A 128 25.17 -9.44 2.67
N ILE A 129 24.95 -8.33 3.36
CA ILE A 129 25.85 -7.81 4.36
C ILE A 129 25.28 -8.28 5.67
N THR A 130 25.83 -9.39 6.15
CA THR A 130 25.54 -10.04 7.43
C THR A 130 26.03 -9.21 8.63
N LEU A 131 25.96 -7.87 8.53
CA LEU A 131 26.33 -6.97 9.63
C LEU A 131 25.19 -6.93 10.65
N ARG A 132 25.18 -7.95 11.52
CA ARG A 132 24.38 -7.92 12.74
C ARG A 132 25.00 -6.90 13.70
N ARG A 133 24.16 -6.07 14.31
CA ARG A 133 24.57 -5.20 15.41
C ARG A 133 25.28 -6.04 16.49
N ALA A 134 26.52 -5.71 16.79
CA ALA A 134 27.28 -6.41 17.83
C ALA A 134 26.57 -6.24 19.19
N THR A 135 26.42 -7.34 19.93
CA THR A 135 25.90 -7.27 21.30
C THR A 135 26.92 -6.58 22.20
N ALA A 136 26.47 -5.94 23.28
CA ALA A 136 27.37 -5.29 24.24
C ALA A 136 28.42 -6.25 24.83
N ALA A 137 28.11 -7.55 24.91
CA ALA A 137 29.08 -8.58 25.27
C ALA A 137 30.19 -8.71 24.22
N ARG A 138 29.81 -8.84 22.95
CA ARG A 138 30.75 -9.00 21.83
C ARG A 138 31.59 -7.74 21.59
N ILE A 139 31.04 -6.56 21.86
CA ILE A 139 31.80 -5.30 21.84
C ILE A 139 32.88 -5.33 22.93
N ARG A 140 32.51 -5.65 24.18
CA ARG A 140 33.45 -5.73 25.32
C ARG A 140 34.58 -6.73 25.08
N GLU A 141 34.28 -7.89 24.52
CA GLU A 141 35.29 -8.91 24.17
C GLU A 141 36.30 -8.43 23.12
N GLN A 142 35.90 -7.56 22.19
CA GLN A 142 36.77 -7.07 21.13
C GLN A 142 37.53 -5.79 21.51
N MET A 143 37.13 -5.06 22.56
CA MET A 143 37.80 -3.81 22.97
C MET A 143 39.30 -3.96 23.24
N PRO A 144 39.81 -5.06 23.87
CA PRO A 144 41.25 -5.21 24.11
C PRO A 144 42.06 -5.33 22.81
N ARG A 145 41.51 -6.03 21.81
CA ARG A 145 42.15 -6.24 20.49
C ARG A 145 42.23 -4.95 19.69
N VAL A 146 41.17 -4.13 19.75
CA VAL A 146 41.17 -2.79 19.15
C VAL A 146 42.16 -1.87 19.87
N ALA A 147 42.24 -1.94 21.20
CA ALA A 147 43.18 -1.12 21.97
C ALA A 147 44.65 -1.52 21.77
N GLU A 148 44.92 -2.77 21.40
CA GLU A 148 46.25 -3.24 21.00
C GLU A 148 46.61 -2.75 19.59
N MET A 149 45.70 -2.89 18.62
CA MET A 149 45.90 -2.40 17.25
C MET A 149 46.12 -0.88 17.14
N LEU A 150 45.53 -0.09 18.05
CA LEU A 150 45.69 1.38 18.08
C LEU A 150 46.96 1.84 18.79
N ARG A 151 47.74 0.92 19.38
CA ARG A 151 49.03 1.21 20.03
C ARG A 151 50.23 1.00 19.11
N GLU A 152 50.03 0.40 17.94
CA GLU A 152 50.97 0.37 16.81
C GLU A 152 50.74 1.55 15.86
#